data_AF-A0A7C8QX08-F1
#
_entry.id   AF-A0A7C8QX08-F1
#
_cell.length_a   1.000
_cell.length_b   1.000
_cell.length_c   1.000
_cell.angle_alpha   90.00
_cell.angle_beta   90.00
_cell.angle_gamma   90.00
#
_symmetry.space_group_name_H-M   'P 1'
#
loop_
_entity.id
_entity.type
_entity.pdbx_description
1 polymer ?
#
loop_
_entity_poly.entity_id
_entity_poly.type
_entity_poly.pdbx_seq_one_letter_code
_entity_poly.pdbx_strand_id
1 'polypeptide(L)'
;MQVAEFNRQDTLGLHLVRTPASEIGYTCDIIILHGLNGGPAKSFRHPDGGNIWFADFLPTDIVDIDSWTNSRIWTYGYDADSAFGSTSSSALDFARSLLYKVSRIRDGYE
;
A
#
# COMPACT_ATOMS: atom_id res chain seq x y z
N MET A 1 -1.67 8.55 -17.17
CA MET A 1 -2.67 7.61 -16.60
C MET A 1 -3.04 8.16 -15.24
N GLN A 2 -4.27 7.95 -14.77
CA GLN A 2 -4.67 8.42 -13.45
C GLN A 2 -4.18 7.40 -12.43
N VAL A 3 -3.51 7.86 -11.37
CA VAL A 3 -2.99 6.98 -10.32
C VAL A 3 -4.14 6.20 -9.70
N ALA A 4 -3.96 4.89 -9.55
CA ALA A 4 -4.96 4.07 -8.87
C ALA A 4 -4.94 4.41 -7.38
N GLU A 5 -5.96 5.11 -6.90
CA GLU A 5 -6.07 5.52 -5.51
C GLU A 5 -6.73 4.46 -4.64
N PHE A 6 -6.23 4.32 -3.41
CA PHE A 6 -6.82 3.45 -2.42
C PHE A 6 -8.19 3.98 -2.00
N ASN A 7 -9.22 3.19 -2.27
CA ASN A 7 -10.62 3.51 -2.02
C ASN A 7 -11.17 2.91 -0.71
N ARG A 8 -10.29 2.47 0.19
CA ARG A 8 -10.66 1.84 1.47
C ARG A 8 -11.39 0.49 1.34
N GLN A 9 -11.35 -0.14 0.17
CA GLN A 9 -11.84 -1.50 -0.09
C GLN A 9 -10.66 -2.45 -0.34
N ASP A 10 -10.94 -3.75 -0.35
CA ASP A 10 -9.94 -4.80 -0.60
C ASP A 10 -9.69 -4.99 -2.12
N THR A 11 -9.26 -3.91 -2.77
CA THR A 11 -8.96 -3.90 -4.20
C THR A 11 -7.57 -4.46 -4.46
N LEU A 12 -7.45 -5.41 -5.39
CA LEU A 12 -6.17 -5.98 -5.81
C LEU A 12 -5.30 -4.96 -6.57
N GLY A 13 -3.99 -5.17 -6.56
CA GLY A 13 -3.02 -4.29 -7.19
C GLY A 13 -2.41 -3.28 -6.24
N LEU A 14 -1.57 -2.40 -6.79
CA LEU A 14 -0.85 -1.37 -6.03
C LEU A 14 -1.63 -0.06 -6.12
N HIS A 15 -1.96 0.52 -4.96
CA HIS A 15 -2.80 1.71 -4.87
C HIS A 15 -2.18 2.75 -3.95
N LEU A 16 -2.24 4.02 -4.35
CA LEU A 16 -1.76 5.14 -3.57
C LEU A 16 -2.74 5.45 -2.44
N VAL A 17 -2.25 5.50 -1.21
CA VAL A 17 -3.03 5.96 -0.05
C VAL A 17 -2.89 7.47 0.01
N ARG A 18 -4.02 8.19 -0.09
CA ARG A 18 -4.00 9.65 0.01
C ARG A 18 -3.37 10.08 1.33
N THR A 19 -2.24 10.75 1.24
CA THR A 19 -1.62 11.47 2.34
C THR A 19 -2.07 12.93 2.31
N PRO A 20 -2.16 13.61 3.47
CA PRO A 20 -2.39 15.05 3.51
C PRO A 20 -1.33 15.79 2.67
N ALA A 21 -1.72 16.92 2.08
CA ALA A 21 -0.77 17.78 1.40
C ALA A 21 0.32 18.23 2.39
N SER A 22 1.58 18.11 1.96
CA SER A 22 2.75 18.52 2.74
C SER A 22 3.64 19.39 1.86
N GLU A 23 4.25 20.40 2.47
CA GLU A 23 5.30 21.20 1.82
C GLU A 23 6.63 20.43 1.71
N ILE A 24 6.76 19.33 2.47
CA ILE A 24 7.88 18.41 2.44
C ILE A 24 7.65 17.40 1.32
N GLY A 25 8.51 17.43 0.31
CA GLY A 25 8.54 16.42 -0.75
C GLY A 25 8.76 15.01 -0.19
N TYR A 26 8.28 14.00 -0.90
CA TYR A 26 8.44 12.61 -0.46
C TYR A 26 9.90 12.16 -0.55
N THR A 27 10.42 11.66 0.57
CA THR A 27 11.81 11.18 0.71
C THR A 27 11.93 9.67 0.49
N CYS A 28 10.83 8.94 0.67
CA CYS A 28 10.75 7.50 0.43
C CYS A 28 9.32 7.05 0.09
N ASP A 29 9.19 5.75 -0.19
CA ASP A 29 7.92 5.05 -0.38
C ASP A 29 7.77 3.98 0.70
N ILE A 30 6.62 3.97 1.37
CA ILE A 30 6.18 2.88 2.24
C ILE A 30 5.18 2.04 1.46
N ILE A 31 5.42 0.73 1.36
CA ILE A 31 4.53 -0.21 0.70
C ILE A 31 3.99 -1.19 1.73
N ILE A 32 2.69 -1.15 1.95
CA ILE A 32 1.96 -2.01 2.88
C ILE A 32 1.48 -3.26 2.15
N LEU A 33 1.76 -4.43 2.71
CA LEU A 33 1.27 -5.72 2.24
C LEU A 33 0.41 -6.35 3.32
N HIS A 34 -0.73 -6.93 2.92
CA HIS A 34 -1.54 -7.71 3.83
C HIS A 34 -1.07 -9.17 3.94
N GLY A 35 -1.49 -9.84 5.03
CA GLY A 35 -1.23 -11.26 5.26
C GLY A 35 -2.34 -12.19 4.75
N LEU A 36 -2.23 -13.47 5.13
CA LEU A 36 -3.20 -14.54 4.85
C LEU A 36 -4.60 -14.23 5.37
N ASN A 37 -5.64 -14.71 4.67
CA ASN A 37 -7.06 -14.49 4.97
C ASN A 37 -7.47 -13.01 5.06
N GLY A 38 -6.60 -12.10 4.63
CA GLY A 38 -6.75 -10.67 4.71
C GLY A 38 -7.07 -10.02 3.38
N GLY A 39 -7.14 -8.70 3.42
CA GLY A 39 -7.14 -7.83 2.25
C GLY A 39 -6.46 -6.50 2.61
N PRO A 40 -6.14 -5.66 1.61
CA PRO A 40 -5.50 -4.36 1.81
C PRO A 40 -6.16 -3.49 2.88
N ALA A 41 -7.49 -3.43 2.91
CA ALA A 41 -8.22 -2.68 3.92
C ALA A 41 -8.51 -3.55 5.15
N LYS A 42 -9.03 -4.76 4.94
CA LYS A 42 -9.48 -5.67 6.01
C LYS A 42 -8.40 -5.95 7.05
N SER A 43 -7.15 -6.16 6.62
CA SER A 43 -6.08 -6.60 7.53
C SER A 43 -5.63 -5.53 8.52
N PHE A 44 -5.89 -4.26 8.19
CA PHE A 44 -5.47 -3.10 8.97
C PHE A 44 -6.65 -2.31 9.53
N ARG A 45 -7.88 -2.83 9.36
CA ARG A 45 -9.09 -2.19 9.83
C ARG A 45 -9.36 -2.56 11.28
N HIS A 46 -9.57 -1.56 12.13
CA HIS A 46 -10.06 -1.78 13.48
C HIS A 46 -11.46 -2.40 13.42
N PRO A 47 -11.73 -3.50 14.17
CA PRO A 47 -13.00 -4.22 14.09
C PRO A 47 -14.20 -3.33 14.42
N ASP A 48 -14.09 -2.48 15.45
CA ASP A 48 -15.24 -1.71 15.96
C ASP A 48 -15.36 -0.30 15.37
N GLY A 49 -14.25 0.30 14.94
CA GLY A 49 -14.17 1.71 14.57
C GLY A 49 -14.10 1.95 13.06
N GLY A 50 -13.85 0.90 12.27
CA GLY A 50 -13.73 1.00 10.81
C GLY A 50 -12.50 1.77 10.31
N ASN A 51 -11.71 2.38 11.20
CA ASN A 51 -10.47 3.04 10.85
C ASN A 51 -9.44 2.04 10.32
N ILE A 52 -8.66 2.44 9.33
CA ILE A 52 -7.61 1.67 8.69
C ILE A 52 -6.27 2.30 9.09
N TRP A 53 -5.42 1.53 9.78
CA TRP A 53 -4.19 2.05 10.40
C TRP A 53 -3.34 2.93 9.46
N PHE A 54 -2.97 2.38 8.30
CA PHE A 54 -2.08 3.08 7.37
C PHE A 54 -2.72 4.27 6.65
N ALA A 55 -4.06 4.38 6.67
CA ALA A 55 -4.77 5.47 6.00
C ALA A 55 -5.15 6.60 6.96
N ASP A 56 -5.47 6.25 8.22
CA ASP A 56 -6.05 7.20 9.17
C ASP A 56 -5.05 7.68 10.24
N PHE A 57 -3.97 6.93 10.48
CA PHE A 57 -3.02 7.26 11.56
C PHE A 57 -1.59 7.41 11.03
N LEU A 58 -1.12 6.45 10.23
CA LEU A 58 0.25 6.47 9.71
C LEU A 58 0.65 7.79 9.02
N PRO A 59 -0.19 8.46 8.20
CA PRO A 59 0.20 9.71 7.54
C PRO A 59 0.64 10.82 8.50
N THR A 60 0.10 10.85 9.72
CA THR A 60 0.48 11.83 10.76
C THR A 60 1.76 11.42 11.48
N ASP A 61 2.05 10.13 11.58
CA ASP A 61 3.22 9.60 12.31
C ASP A 61 4.53 9.69 11.51
N ILE A 62 4.45 9.80 10.18
CA ILE A 62 5.62 9.71 9.27
C ILE A 62 6.09 11.06 8.71
N VAL A 63 5.40 12.15 9.04
CA VAL A 63 5.81 13.51 8.64
C VAL A 63 6.58 14.12 9.80
N ASP A 64 7.86 14.40 9.57
CA ASP A 64 8.72 15.05 10.54
C ASP A 64 9.35 16.30 9.91
N ILE A 65 8.99 17.46 10.46
CA ILE A 65 9.43 18.77 9.98
C ILE A 65 10.89 19.03 10.35
N ASP A 66 11.33 18.54 11.51
CA ASP A 66 12.67 18.82 12.02
C ASP A 66 13.73 18.07 11.21
N SER A 67 13.41 16.84 10.78
CA SER A 67 14.28 16.04 9.89
C SER A 67 13.97 16.20 8.40
N TRP A 68 12.95 16.97 8.04
CA TRP A 68 12.45 17.12 6.67
C TRP A 68 12.09 15.79 6.00
N THR A 69 11.43 14.90 6.74
CA THR A 69 11.08 13.55 6.31
C THR A 69 9.59 13.44 6.04
N ASN A 70 9.24 12.83 4.90
CA ASN A 70 7.89 12.49 4.50
C ASN A 70 7.92 11.26 3.56
N SER A 71 6.84 10.49 3.46
CA SER A 71 6.74 9.32 2.58
C SER A 71 5.41 9.26 1.85
N ARG A 72 5.42 8.74 0.62
CA ARG A 72 4.20 8.23 -0.02
C ARG A 72 3.85 6.90 0.64
N ILE A 73 2.57 6.65 0.84
CA ILE A 73 2.08 5.36 1.34
C ILE A 73 1.35 4.66 0.20
N TRP A 74 1.72 3.42 -0.05
CA TRP A 74 1.08 2.55 -1.01
C TRP A 74 0.57 1.29 -0.31
N THR A 75 -0.49 0.69 -0.82
CA THR A 75 -0.94 -0.64 -0.38
C THR A 75 -1.02 -1.58 -1.58
N TYR A 76 -0.56 -2.81 -1.39
CA TYR A 76 -0.61 -3.85 -2.42
C TYR A 76 -1.56 -4.97 -2.02
N GLY A 77 -2.64 -5.10 -2.79
CA GLY A 77 -3.58 -6.22 -2.71
C GLY A 77 -3.20 -7.36 -3.63
N TYR A 78 -3.18 -8.56 -3.08
CA TYR A 78 -3.05 -9.80 -3.82
C TYR A 78 -4.07 -10.82 -3.29
N ASP A 79 -4.39 -11.81 -4.11
CA ASP A 79 -5.27 -12.89 -3.67
C ASP A 79 -4.46 -13.85 -2.78
N ALA A 80 -4.60 -13.66 -1.46
CA ALA A 80 -3.84 -14.41 -0.47
C ALA A 80 -4.22 -15.89 -0.41
N ASP A 81 -5.46 -16.24 -0.78
CA ASP A 81 -5.94 -17.61 -0.78
C ASP A 81 -5.27 -18.41 -1.92
N SER A 82 -5.12 -17.78 -3.09
CA SER A 82 -4.38 -18.40 -4.19
C SER A 82 -2.87 -18.33 -4.03
N ALA A 83 -2.31 -17.29 -3.40
CA ALA A 83 -0.87 -17.11 -3.20
C ALA A 83 -0.18 -18.24 -2.41
N PHE A 84 -0.91 -18.85 -1.47
CA PHE A 84 -0.37 -19.89 -0.59
C PHE A 84 -1.11 -21.23 -0.73
N GLY A 85 -1.87 -21.40 -1.81
CA GLY A 85 -2.42 -22.69 -2.22
C GLY A 85 -1.34 -23.69 -2.68
N SER A 86 -1.75 -24.89 -3.09
CA SER A 86 -0.89 -26.05 -3.41
C SER A 86 0.08 -25.89 -4.60
N THR A 87 0.24 -24.67 -5.13
CA THR A 87 1.16 -24.36 -6.22
C THR A 87 1.98 -23.11 -5.86
N SER A 88 3.20 -23.30 -5.34
CA SER A 88 4.15 -22.24 -4.99
C SER A 88 4.50 -21.25 -6.11
N SER A 89 4.05 -21.52 -7.34
CA SER A 89 4.10 -20.59 -8.47
C SER A 89 3.30 -19.29 -8.23
N SER A 90 2.23 -19.30 -7.42
CA SER A 90 1.35 -18.13 -7.27
C SER A 90 1.94 -16.99 -6.43
N ALA A 91 2.60 -17.27 -5.29
CA ALA A 91 3.27 -16.24 -4.48
C ALA A 91 4.37 -15.51 -5.27
N LEU A 92 5.17 -16.26 -6.05
CA LEU A 92 6.24 -15.67 -6.87
C LEU A 92 5.66 -14.75 -7.96
N ASP A 93 4.51 -15.10 -8.53
CA ASP A 93 3.85 -14.28 -9.55
C ASP A 93 3.29 -12.97 -8.95
N PHE A 94 2.72 -13.01 -7.74
CA PHE A 94 2.33 -11.78 -7.03
C PHE A 94 3.55 -10.92 -6.67
N ALA A 95 4.66 -11.52 -6.22
CA ALA A 95 5.89 -10.80 -5.97
C ALA A 95 6.45 -10.12 -7.24
N ARG A 96 6.44 -10.82 -8.38
CA ARG A 96 6.83 -10.25 -9.68
C ARG A 96 5.91 -9.10 -10.11
N SER A 97 4.61 -9.27 -9.94
CA SER A 97 3.61 -8.23 -10.22
C SER A 97 3.83 -6.98 -9.37
N LEU A 98 4.09 -7.15 -8.07
CA LEU A 98 4.46 -6.06 -7.18
C LEU A 98 5.74 -5.35 -7.65
N LEU A 99 6.83 -6.09 -7.86
CA LEU A 99 8.11 -5.51 -8.28
C LEU A 99 7.99 -4.73 -9.60
N TYR A 100 7.24 -5.26 -10.57
CA TYR A 100 6.97 -4.57 -11.83
C TYR A 100 6.26 -3.22 -11.58
N LYS A 101 5.21 -3.21 -10.75
CA LYS A 101 4.47 -1.98 -10.43
C LYS A 101 5.33 -0.96 -9.67
N VAL A 102 6.17 -1.41 -8.74
CA VAL A 102 7.11 -0.54 -8.02
C VAL A 102 8.14 0.08 -8.97
N SER A 103 8.67 -0.69 -9.91
CA SER A 103 9.57 -0.17 -10.95
C SER A 103 8.89 0.95 -11.75
N ARG A 104 7.63 0.74 -12.15
CA ARG A 104 6.87 1.73 -12.91
C ARG A 104 6.68 3.04 -12.15
N ILE A 105 6.36 2.99 -10.85
CA ILE A 105 6.22 4.19 -10.02
C ILE A 105 7.56 4.93 -9.88
N ARG A 106 8.67 4.20 -9.72
CA ARG A 106 10.02 4.80 -9.67
C ARG A 106 10.40 5.51 -10.97
N ASP A 107 9.92 4.99 -12.09
CA ASP A 107 10.10 5.61 -13.42
C ASP A 107 9.12 6.76 -13.68
N GLY A 108 8.28 7.14 -12.70
CA GLY A 108 7.30 8.23 -12.83
C GLY A 108 5.99 7.83 -13.48
N TYR A 109 5.74 6.52 -13.66
CA TYR A 109 4.46 6.00 -14.15
C TYR A 109 3.56 5.57 -12.99
N GLU A 110 2.93 6.58 -12.39
CA GLU A 110 1.88 6.42 -11.38
C GLU A 110 0.51 6.05 -12.00
#